data_AF-A0AAV9FBP0-F1
#
_entry.id   AF-A0AAV9FBP0-F1
#
_cell.length_a   1.000
_cell.length_b   1.000
_cell.length_c   1.000
_cell.angle_alpha   90.00
_cell.angle_beta   90.00
_cell.angle_gamma   90.00
#
_symmetry.space_group_name_H-M   'P 1'
#
loop_
_entity.id
_entity.type
_entity.pdbx_description
1 polymer ?
#
loop_
_entity_poly.entity_id
_entity_poly.type
_entity_poly.pdbx_seq_one_letter_code
_entity_poly.pdbx_strand_id
1 'polypeptide(L)'
;MAQPDPSDPDYIPSPYPWSRPRRASVHTLHHLLSSGCGTITGHLRCKRCDVTVEVAHDLRDKFMEVARFVAAERPRMHDRAPPVWMKPRLPTCQNCGYANAMKPVIAPKKRNINWLFLLLGQMLGCCSLAQLKYFCKHNSNHRTGAKDRVLYLTYLNLCKQLDPTGPFDR
;
A
#
# COMPACT_ATOMS: atom_id res chain seq x y z
N MET A 1 -14.15 -11.20 -15.78
CA MET A 1 -13.92 -9.75 -15.56
C MET A 1 -13.40 -9.17 -16.87
N ALA A 2 -13.98 -8.08 -17.37
CA ALA A 2 -13.51 -7.46 -18.62
C ALA A 2 -12.07 -6.96 -18.44
N GLN A 3 -11.21 -7.22 -19.43
CA GLN A 3 -9.87 -6.62 -19.50
C GLN A 3 -10.05 -5.10 -19.56
N PRO A 4 -9.24 -4.31 -18.81
CA PRO A 4 -9.33 -2.86 -18.88
C PRO A 4 -9.02 -2.40 -20.31
N ASP A 5 -9.86 -1.51 -20.83
CA ASP A 5 -9.70 -0.93 -22.15
C ASP A 5 -8.38 -0.14 -22.22
N PRO A 6 -7.46 -0.46 -23.15
CA PRO A 6 -6.21 0.28 -23.33
C PRO A 6 -6.41 1.77 -23.65
N SER A 7 -7.62 2.18 -24.06
CA SER A 7 -7.98 3.59 -24.30
C SER A 7 -8.33 4.37 -23.02
N ASP A 8 -8.48 3.69 -21.87
CA ASP A 8 -8.71 4.35 -20.58
C ASP A 8 -7.49 5.23 -20.20
N PRO A 9 -7.65 6.53 -19.91
CA PRO A 9 -6.53 7.39 -19.48
C PRO A 9 -5.84 6.91 -18.18
N ASP A 10 -6.50 6.08 -17.37
CA ASP A 10 -5.93 5.43 -16.19
C ASP A 10 -5.21 4.11 -16.51
N TYR A 11 -5.28 3.60 -17.74
CA TYR A 11 -4.58 2.39 -18.16
C TYR A 11 -3.07 2.56 -18.04
N ILE A 12 -2.42 1.53 -17.49
CA ILE A 12 -0.98 1.34 -17.52
C ILE A 12 -0.69 -0.15 -17.68
N PRO A 13 0.40 -0.54 -18.37
CA PRO A 13 0.90 -1.90 -18.28
C PRO A 13 1.12 -2.27 -16.82
N SER A 14 0.73 -3.48 -16.46
CA SER A 14 0.81 -3.94 -15.07
C SER A 14 2.28 -3.94 -14.60
N PRO A 15 2.67 -3.12 -13.60
CA PRO A 15 4.05 -3.05 -13.15
C PRO A 15 4.53 -4.32 -12.43
N TYR A 16 3.60 -5.16 -11.96
CA TYR A 16 3.84 -6.40 -11.22
C TYR A 16 2.86 -7.49 -11.66
N PRO A 17 3.20 -8.79 -11.52
CA PRO A 17 2.27 -9.89 -11.86
C PRO A 17 0.92 -9.83 -11.12
N TRP A 18 0.89 -9.21 -9.92
CA TRP A 18 -0.29 -9.07 -9.07
C TRP A 18 -0.99 -7.70 -9.16
N SER A 19 -0.46 -6.76 -9.95
CA SER A 19 -1.10 -5.45 -10.11
C SER A 19 -2.17 -5.48 -11.19
N ARG A 20 -3.12 -4.55 -11.08
CA ARG A 20 -4.08 -4.27 -12.15
C ARG A 20 -3.41 -3.44 -13.25
N PRO A 21 -3.85 -3.57 -14.52
CA PRO A 21 -3.43 -2.68 -15.61
C PRO A 21 -4.05 -1.27 -15.50
N ARG A 22 -4.12 -0.71 -14.28
CA ARG A 22 -4.75 0.57 -13.99
C ARG A 22 -4.02 1.25 -12.83
N ARG A 23 -3.80 2.56 -12.97
CA ARG A 23 -3.06 3.37 -11.99
C ARG A 23 -3.64 3.25 -10.59
N ALA A 24 -2.74 3.12 -9.62
CA ALA A 24 -3.08 3.15 -8.20
C ALA A 24 -4.22 2.18 -7.82
N SER A 25 -4.26 1.02 -8.48
CA SER A 25 -5.28 0.01 -8.24
C SER A 25 -4.68 -1.37 -8.03
N VAL A 26 -5.35 -2.19 -7.22
CA VAL A 26 -4.97 -3.57 -6.90
C VAL A 26 -6.13 -4.52 -7.17
N HIS A 27 -5.84 -5.80 -7.36
CA HIS A 27 -6.86 -6.84 -7.44
C HIS A 27 -7.50 -7.12 -6.07
N THR A 28 -8.67 -7.75 -6.07
CA THR A 28 -9.29 -8.21 -4.83
C THR A 28 -8.48 -9.35 -4.25
N LEU A 29 -8.55 -9.55 -2.94
CA LEU A 29 -7.91 -10.65 -2.23
C LEU A 29 -8.30 -12.00 -2.84
N HIS A 30 -9.61 -12.19 -3.09
CA HIS A 30 -10.12 -13.41 -3.73
C HIS A 30 -9.48 -13.67 -5.09
N HIS A 31 -9.40 -12.65 -5.96
CA HIS A 31 -8.79 -12.78 -7.27
C HIS A 31 -7.32 -13.19 -7.15
N LEU A 32 -6.55 -12.47 -6.33
CA LEU A 32 -5.11 -12.74 -6.14
C LEU A 32 -4.86 -14.17 -5.65
N LEU A 33 -5.62 -14.62 -4.65
CA LEU A 33 -5.49 -15.98 -4.14
C LEU A 33 -5.93 -17.04 -5.17
N SER A 34 -7.03 -16.81 -5.90
CA SER A 34 -7.50 -17.73 -6.95
C SER A 34 -6.52 -17.83 -8.13
N SER A 35 -5.72 -16.78 -8.38
CA SER A 35 -4.69 -16.78 -9.41
C SER A 35 -3.33 -17.30 -8.90
N GLY A 36 -3.29 -17.93 -7.72
CA GLY A 36 -2.05 -18.47 -7.13
C GLY A 36 -1.09 -17.43 -6.56
N CYS A 37 -1.51 -16.16 -6.45
CA CYS A 37 -0.69 -15.10 -5.87
C CYS A 37 -0.93 -15.01 -4.34
N GLY A 38 -0.23 -15.89 -3.60
CA GLY A 38 -0.23 -15.88 -2.13
C GLY A 38 0.81 -14.96 -1.50
N THR A 39 1.78 -14.46 -2.29
CA THR A 39 2.92 -13.71 -1.77
C THR A 39 3.17 -12.46 -2.61
N ILE A 40 3.39 -11.34 -1.93
CA ILE A 40 3.72 -10.05 -2.53
C ILE A 40 5.13 -9.66 -2.14
N THR A 41 6.01 -9.47 -3.13
CA THR A 41 7.40 -9.09 -2.88
C THR A 41 7.65 -7.61 -3.11
N GLY A 42 8.69 -7.10 -2.46
CA GLY A 42 9.18 -5.75 -2.58
C GLY A 42 10.55 -5.62 -1.94
N HIS A 43 11.18 -4.46 -2.09
CA HIS A 43 12.54 -4.25 -1.61
C HIS A 43 12.56 -3.28 -0.44
N LEU A 44 13.38 -3.57 0.56
CA LEU A 44 13.70 -2.65 1.64
C LEU A 44 15.17 -2.25 1.56
N ARG A 45 15.46 -0.96 1.78
CA ARG A 45 16.82 -0.42 1.85
C ARG A 45 17.11 0.12 3.25
N CYS A 46 18.25 -0.25 3.80
CA CYS A 46 18.71 0.29 5.07
C CYS A 46 19.10 1.76 4.91
N LYS A 47 18.52 2.63 5.74
CA LYS A 47 18.87 4.06 5.75
C LYS A 47 20.26 4.40 6.32
N ARG A 48 21.03 3.41 6.80
CA ARG A 48 22.36 3.59 7.43
C ARG A 48 23.50 3.01 6.59
N CYS A 49 23.38 1.75 6.16
CA CYS A 49 24.44 1.05 5.42
C CYS A 49 24.04 0.71 3.97
N ASP A 50 22.90 1.22 3.50
CA ASP A 50 22.41 1.11 2.12
C ASP A 50 22.16 -0.30 1.57
N VAL A 51 22.36 -1.35 2.38
CA VAL A 51 21.99 -2.72 2.00
C VAL A 51 20.52 -2.76 1.58
N THR A 52 20.26 -3.41 0.45
CA THR A 52 18.93 -3.61 -0.09
C THR A 52 18.62 -5.10 -0.09
N VAL A 53 17.46 -5.47 0.43
CA VAL A 53 16.99 -6.86 0.52
C VAL A 53 15.59 -6.96 -0.06
N GLU A 54 15.31 -8.06 -0.73
CA GLU A 54 13.94 -8.41 -1.09
C GLU A 54 13.21 -8.99 0.13
N VAL A 55 11.95 -8.61 0.29
CA VAL A 55 11.06 -9.07 1.36
C VAL A 55 9.77 -9.55 0.73
N ALA A 56 9.29 -10.67 1.22
CA ALA A 56 8.02 -11.27 0.87
C ALA A 56 6.99 -11.05 1.99
N HIS A 57 5.76 -10.73 1.61
CA HIS A 57 4.62 -10.69 2.51
C HIS A 57 3.63 -11.78 2.12
N ASP A 58 3.25 -12.62 3.07
CA ASP A 58 2.07 -13.46 2.91
C ASP A 58 0.84 -12.55 2.77
N LEU A 59 0.15 -12.69 1.64
CA LEU A 59 -0.95 -11.80 1.28
C LEU A 59 -2.10 -11.90 2.28
N ARG A 60 -2.46 -13.12 2.69
CA ARG A 60 -3.64 -13.35 3.53
C ARG A 60 -3.36 -12.88 4.95
N ASP A 61 -2.25 -13.32 5.53
CA ASP A 61 -1.92 -13.04 6.93
C ASP A 61 -1.69 -11.54 7.16
N LYS A 62 -0.94 -10.90 6.25
CA LYS A 62 -0.68 -9.47 6.35
C LYS A 62 -1.90 -8.62 6.07
N PHE A 63 -2.76 -9.00 5.13
CA PHE A 63 -4.00 -8.27 4.94
C PHE A 63 -4.92 -8.40 6.15
N MET A 64 -5.03 -9.59 6.75
CA MET A 64 -5.84 -9.80 7.96
C MET A 64 -5.30 -9.02 9.18
N GLU A 65 -3.99 -8.81 9.28
CA GLU A 65 -3.38 -7.92 10.28
C GLU A 65 -3.85 -6.48 10.10
N VAL A 66 -3.75 -5.95 8.87
CA VAL A 66 -4.18 -4.58 8.53
C VAL A 66 -5.69 -4.41 8.72
N ALA A 67 -6.49 -5.34 8.21
CA ALA A 67 -7.94 -5.29 8.29
C ALA A 67 -8.45 -5.25 9.74
N ARG A 68 -7.87 -6.09 10.62
CA ARG A 68 -8.18 -6.09 12.05
C ARG A 68 -7.82 -4.76 12.72
N PHE A 69 -6.65 -4.21 12.41
CA PHE A 69 -6.24 -2.91 12.92
C PHE A 69 -7.20 -1.80 12.48
N VAL A 70 -7.57 -1.77 11.20
CA VAL A 70 -8.52 -0.78 10.67
C VAL A 70 -9.87 -0.90 11.37
N ALA A 71 -10.42 -2.11 11.48
CA ALA A 71 -11.72 -2.33 12.13
C ALA A 71 -11.74 -1.86 13.59
N ALA A 72 -10.65 -2.09 14.34
CA ALA A 72 -10.55 -1.70 15.74
C ALA A 72 -10.33 -0.20 15.94
N GLU A 73 -9.46 0.43 15.14
CA GLU A 73 -9.03 1.81 15.39
C GLU A 73 -9.82 2.86 14.61
N ARG A 74 -10.49 2.50 13.50
CA ARG A 74 -11.22 3.44 12.63
C ARG A 74 -12.18 4.38 13.39
N PRO A 75 -12.98 3.94 14.38
CA PRO A 75 -13.87 4.85 15.13
C PRO A 75 -13.13 6.01 15.81
N ARG A 76 -11.83 5.84 16.12
CA ARG A 76 -10.99 6.83 16.82
C ARG A 76 -10.13 7.67 15.88
N MET A 77 -10.08 7.30 14.59
CA MET A 77 -9.22 7.95 13.60
C MET A 77 -9.77 9.30 13.12
N HIS A 78 -11.10 9.52 13.18
CA HIS A 78 -11.73 10.78 12.76
C HIS A 78 -11.22 11.33 11.41
N ASP A 79 -11.21 10.51 10.36
CA ASP A 79 -10.70 10.88 9.03
C ASP A 79 -9.19 11.25 9.01
N ARG A 80 -8.40 10.76 9.97
CA ARG A 80 -6.96 11.03 10.10
C ARG A 80 -6.17 9.76 10.38
N ALA A 81 -5.01 9.62 9.74
CA ALA A 81 -4.15 8.47 9.98
C ALA A 81 -3.60 8.54 11.42
N PRO A 82 -3.66 7.43 12.19
CA PRO A 82 -3.11 7.39 13.53
C PRO A 82 -1.58 7.56 13.51
N PRO A 83 -0.96 7.93 14.65
CA PRO A 83 0.48 8.14 14.74
C PRO A 83 1.33 6.96 14.24
N VAL A 84 0.87 5.73 14.46
CA VAL A 84 1.57 4.51 14.02
C VAL A 84 1.66 4.38 12.50
N TRP A 85 0.67 4.89 11.75
CA TRP A 85 0.73 4.94 10.29
C TRP A 85 1.59 6.10 9.80
N MET A 86 1.55 7.24 10.50
CA MET A 86 2.37 8.41 10.14
C MET A 86 3.87 8.15 10.36
N LYS A 87 4.21 7.34 11.37
CA LYS A 87 5.57 6.93 11.72
C LYS A 87 5.62 5.39 11.80
N PRO A 88 5.63 4.70 10.65
CA PRO A 88 5.60 3.24 10.63
C PRO A 88 6.85 2.67 11.30
N ARG A 89 6.67 1.57 12.05
CA ARG A 89 7.78 0.81 12.64
C ARG A 89 8.43 -0.02 11.54
N LEU A 90 9.66 0.32 11.20
CA LEU A 90 10.44 -0.37 10.19
C LEU A 90 11.23 -1.54 10.81
N PRO A 91 11.52 -2.59 10.04
CA PRO A 91 12.40 -3.66 10.50
C PRO A 91 13.80 -3.15 10.86
N THR A 92 14.44 -3.84 11.80
CA THR A 92 15.87 -3.71 12.09
C THR A 92 16.69 -4.23 10.92
N CYS A 93 17.78 -3.54 10.58
CA CYS A 93 18.70 -3.99 9.56
C CYS A 93 19.52 -5.18 10.07
N GLN A 94 19.40 -6.34 9.44
CA GLN A 94 20.18 -7.53 9.82
C GLN A 94 21.68 -7.39 9.48
N ASN A 95 22.04 -6.51 8.55
CA ASN A 95 23.44 -6.30 8.16
C ASN A 95 24.23 -5.42 9.15
N CYS A 96 23.62 -4.35 9.69
CA CYS A 96 24.32 -3.39 10.57
C CYS A 96 23.70 -3.25 11.96
N GLY A 97 22.67 -4.05 12.28
CA GLY A 97 21.97 -4.05 13.56
C GLY A 97 21.15 -2.78 13.86
N TYR A 98 21.12 -1.79 12.97
CA TYR A 98 20.44 -0.53 13.25
C TYR A 98 18.92 -0.72 13.26
N ALA A 99 18.29 -0.40 14.40
CA ALA A 99 16.85 -0.54 14.60
C ALA A 99 16.04 0.45 13.74
N ASN A 100 14.83 0.06 13.35
CA ASN A 100 13.90 0.93 12.62
C ASN A 100 14.52 1.57 11.37
N ALA A 101 15.25 0.77 10.58
CA ALA A 101 16.16 1.26 9.56
C ALA A 101 15.75 0.89 8.13
N MET A 102 15.04 -0.21 7.95
CA MET A 102 14.71 -0.79 6.65
C MET A 102 13.50 -0.08 6.03
N LYS A 103 13.73 0.95 5.22
CA LYS A 103 12.67 1.69 4.52
C LYS A 103 12.28 0.97 3.24
N PRO A 104 11.01 1.05 2.78
CA PRO A 104 10.65 0.51 1.49
C PRO A 104 11.33 1.29 0.36
N VAL A 105 11.77 0.57 -0.66
CA VAL A 105 12.21 1.16 -1.93
C VAL A 105 10.96 1.52 -2.73
N ILE A 106 10.63 2.81 -2.78
CA ILE A 106 9.45 3.31 -3.48
C ILE A 106 9.85 3.74 -4.89
N ALA A 107 9.16 3.24 -5.90
CA ALA A 107 9.45 3.57 -7.30
C ALA A 107 9.39 5.09 -7.55
N PRO A 108 10.36 5.65 -8.32
CA PRO A 108 10.38 7.09 -8.62
C PRO A 108 9.18 7.51 -9.49
N LYS A 109 8.77 6.64 -10.43
CA LYS A 109 7.56 6.82 -11.22
C LYS A 109 6.35 6.38 -10.41
N LYS A 110 5.45 7.32 -10.08
CA LYS A 110 4.28 7.06 -9.21
C LYS A 110 3.34 5.94 -9.69
N ARG A 111 3.26 5.76 -11.02
CA ARG A 111 2.49 4.66 -11.65
C ARG A 111 3.05 3.26 -11.36
N ASN A 112 4.32 3.16 -10.97
CA ASN A 112 5.01 1.90 -10.67
C ASN A 112 5.14 1.67 -9.16
N ILE A 113 4.45 2.44 -8.32
CA ILE A 113 4.49 2.22 -6.87
C ILE A 113 3.79 0.88 -6.55
N ASN A 114 4.47 0.01 -5.81
CA ASN A 114 3.88 -1.23 -5.31
C ASN A 114 2.98 -0.96 -4.10
N TRP A 115 1.77 -0.45 -4.38
CA TRP A 115 0.81 -0.07 -3.34
C TRP A 115 0.42 -1.23 -2.43
N LEU A 116 0.29 -2.43 -3.00
CA LEU A 116 -0.06 -3.63 -2.24
C LEU A 116 1.03 -4.02 -1.26
N PHE A 117 2.29 -4.06 -1.68
CA PHE A 117 3.42 -4.32 -0.79
C PHE A 117 3.48 -3.31 0.37
N LEU A 118 3.33 -2.01 0.05
CA LEU A 118 3.36 -0.95 1.07
C LEU A 118 2.19 -1.06 2.07
N LEU A 119 1.00 -1.48 1.62
CA LEU A 119 -0.14 -1.72 2.50
C LEU A 119 0.15 -2.89 3.45
N LEU A 120 0.56 -4.03 2.91
CA LEU A 120 0.79 -5.26 3.69
C LEU A 120 1.93 -5.10 4.71
N GLY A 121 2.95 -4.31 4.36
CA GLY A 121 4.02 -3.95 5.29
C GLY A 121 3.66 -2.83 6.26
N GLN A 122 2.46 -2.24 6.18
CA GLN A 122 2.04 -1.04 6.93
C GLN A 122 3.01 0.15 6.74
N MET A 123 3.60 0.29 5.55
CA MET A 123 4.64 1.27 5.22
C MET A 123 4.16 2.43 4.35
N LEU A 124 2.86 2.60 4.11
CA LEU A 124 2.32 3.72 3.32
C LEU A 124 2.69 5.10 3.92
N GLY A 125 2.97 5.17 5.23
CA GLY A 125 3.49 6.37 5.89
C GLY A 125 4.85 6.84 5.35
N CYS A 126 5.63 5.94 4.75
CA CYS A 126 6.90 6.27 4.11
C CYS A 126 6.72 7.04 2.79
N CYS A 127 5.52 7.00 2.18
CA CYS A 127 5.25 7.77 0.97
C CYS A 127 5.31 9.28 1.23
N SER A 128 5.72 10.01 0.20
CA SER A 128 5.59 11.47 0.19
C SER A 128 4.13 11.88 0.01
N LEU A 129 3.80 13.11 0.42
CA LEU A 129 2.47 13.68 0.20
C LEU A 129 2.09 13.67 -1.29
N ALA A 130 3.04 13.92 -2.18
CA ALA A 130 2.81 13.93 -3.63
C ALA A 130 2.54 12.53 -4.23
N GLN A 131 3.03 11.47 -3.59
CA GLN A 131 2.72 10.08 -3.96
C GLN A 131 1.32 9.70 -3.44
N LEU A 132 0.98 10.03 -2.20
CA LEU A 132 -0.34 9.78 -1.63
C LEU A 132 -1.44 10.55 -2.39
N LYS A 133 -1.20 11.83 -2.72
CA LYS A 133 -2.12 12.62 -3.56
C LYS A 133 -2.32 12.04 -4.96
N TYR A 134 -1.29 11.36 -5.51
CA TYR A 134 -1.41 10.65 -6.78
C TYR A 134 -2.33 9.44 -6.66
N PHE A 135 -2.20 8.65 -5.59
CA PHE A 135 -3.14 7.57 -5.30
C PHE A 135 -4.58 8.08 -5.21
N CYS A 136 -4.82 9.13 -4.42
CA CYS A 136 -6.15 9.70 -4.26
C CYS A 136 -6.74 10.24 -5.58
N LYS A 137 -5.91 10.84 -6.46
CA LYS A 137 -6.33 11.31 -7.79
C LYS A 137 -7.00 10.20 -8.61
N HIS A 138 -6.42 9.00 -8.59
CA HIS A 138 -6.84 7.87 -9.40
C HIS A 138 -7.87 6.96 -8.71
N ASN A 139 -8.33 7.34 -7.51
CA ASN A 139 -9.33 6.62 -6.73
C ASN A 139 -10.45 7.56 -6.25
N SER A 140 -10.74 8.61 -7.02
CA SER A 140 -11.83 9.58 -6.77
C SER A 140 -11.86 10.17 -5.36
N ASN A 141 -10.69 10.35 -4.73
CA ASN A 141 -10.56 10.92 -3.40
C ASN A 141 -10.08 12.38 -3.45
N HIS A 142 -10.49 13.18 -2.46
CA HIS A 142 -10.07 14.57 -2.35
C HIS A 142 -8.56 14.70 -2.11
N ARG A 143 -7.92 15.70 -2.75
CA ARG A 143 -6.45 15.81 -2.82
C ARG A 143 -5.85 16.95 -1.99
N THR A 144 -6.66 17.82 -1.38
CA THR A 144 -6.14 19.01 -0.68
C THR A 144 -5.83 18.79 0.80
N GLY A 145 -6.02 17.56 1.31
CA GLY A 145 -5.77 17.24 2.72
C GLY A 145 -4.29 17.27 3.12
N ALA A 146 -4.05 17.45 4.41
CA ALA A 146 -2.78 17.17 5.05
C ALA A 146 -2.40 15.69 4.93
N LYS A 147 -1.12 15.36 5.17
CA LYS A 147 -0.58 14.02 4.90
C LYS A 147 -1.33 12.92 5.63
N ASP A 148 -1.70 13.13 6.88
CA ASP A 148 -2.48 12.20 7.70
C ASP A 148 -3.87 11.91 7.11
N ARG A 149 -4.58 12.90 6.58
CA ARG A 149 -5.88 12.72 5.93
C ARG A 149 -5.74 11.92 4.63
N VAL A 150 -4.77 12.26 3.79
CA VAL A 150 -4.56 11.57 2.51
C VAL A 150 -4.05 10.14 2.75
N LEU A 151 -3.20 9.93 3.76
CA LEU A 151 -2.73 8.61 4.18
C LEU A 151 -3.87 7.71 4.66
N TYR A 152 -4.76 8.24 5.50
CA TYR A 152 -5.97 7.53 5.96
C TYR A 152 -6.82 7.06 4.78
N LEU A 153 -7.13 7.96 3.85
CA LEU A 153 -7.90 7.62 2.64
C LEU A 153 -7.19 6.56 1.79
N THR A 154 -5.86 6.62 1.70
CA THR A 154 -5.07 5.63 0.94
C THR A 154 -5.18 4.24 1.57
N TYR A 155 -5.06 4.13 2.90
CA TYR A 155 -5.23 2.85 3.61
C TYR A 155 -6.63 2.27 3.40
N LEU A 156 -7.68 3.06 3.67
CA LEU A 156 -9.05 2.57 3.56
C LEU A 156 -9.42 2.17 2.13
N ASN A 157 -9.04 2.99 1.15
CA ASN A 157 -9.38 2.70 -0.23
C ASN A 157 -8.64 1.45 -0.75
N LEU A 158 -7.37 1.25 -0.37
CA LEU A 158 -6.66 0.00 -0.68
C LEU A 158 -7.29 -1.22 0.00
N CYS A 159 -7.71 -1.09 1.26
CA CYS A 159 -8.42 -2.17 1.95
C CYS A 159 -9.75 -2.49 1.24
N LYS A 160 -10.51 -1.47 0.84
CA LYS A 160 -11.75 -1.63 0.05
C LYS A 160 -11.52 -2.26 -1.32
N GLN A 161 -10.38 -1.99 -1.97
CA GLN A 161 -10.05 -2.65 -3.24
C GLN A 161 -9.73 -4.13 -3.05
N LEU A 162 -9.04 -4.50 -1.96
CA LEU A 162 -8.73 -5.90 -1.64
C LEU A 162 -9.98 -6.67 -1.18
N ASP A 163 -10.76 -6.08 -0.30
CA ASP A 163 -12.01 -6.64 0.21
C ASP A 163 -13.13 -5.60 0.14
N PRO A 164 -13.88 -5.59 -0.98
CA PRO A 164 -15.00 -4.66 -1.17
C PRO A 164 -16.16 -4.86 -0.20
N THR A 165 -16.22 -6.00 0.50
CA THR A 165 -17.28 -6.33 1.46
C THR A 165 -16.90 -5.97 2.90
N GLY A 166 -15.63 -5.61 3.14
CA GLY A 166 -15.14 -5.27 4.46
C GLY A 166 -15.54 -3.86 4.93
N PRO A 167 -15.35 -3.55 6.22
CA PRO A 167 -15.81 -2.31 6.86
C PRO A 167 -14.89 -1.11 6.54
N PHE A 168 -14.53 -0.93 5.28
CA PHE A 168 -13.55 0.07 4.81
C PHE A 168 -14.18 1.28 4.14
N ASP A 169 -15.52 1.37 4.18
CA ASP A 169 -16.22 2.56 3.74
C ASP A 169 -15.85 3.77 4.61
N ARG A 170 -15.92 4.93 3.97
CA ARG A 170 -15.57 6.20 4.59
C ARG A 170 -16.64 6.61 5.60
#